data_AF-A0A6I4NQQ6-F1
#
_entry.id   AF-A0A6I4NQQ6-F1
#
_cell.length_a   1.000
_cell.length_b   1.000
_cell.length_c   1.000
_cell.angle_alpha   90.00
_cell.angle_beta   90.00
_cell.angle_gamma   90.00
#
_symmetry.space_group_name_H-M   'P 1'
#
loop_
_entity.id
_entity.type
_entity.pdbx_description
1 polymer ?
#
loop_
_entity_poly.entity_id
_entity_poly.type
_entity_poly.pdbx_seq_one_letter_code
_entity_poly.pdbx_strand_id
1 'polypeptide(L)'
;MQEPKYSSKKPLLITGILLSVLLPLVAIGSNLLFKKLGFSFETQFYISRFTIWFSLLLLLLYSLKIEKQPLLIWKETEYPFSFFTIALFKTFLKLFLAVLATGLLMLLFKNPAESAILKKTLALFKSNFLLLFFTCVTAGITEELIFRGYLLPRLELLFKNRTLAIILSSILFGLLHFGYGTLFNIVGPIVIGLVFALQYEKYRNIKIVILCHFLWDLFLLLAKAR
;
A
#
# COMPACT_ATOMS: atom_id res chain seq x y z
N MET A 1 -10.89 1.55 -25.47
CA MET A 1 -11.66 1.87 -24.23
C MET A 1 -11.82 3.37 -24.18
N GLN A 2 -13.05 3.89 -24.14
CA GLN A 2 -13.29 5.32 -23.96
C GLN A 2 -12.85 5.72 -22.55
N GLU A 3 -11.99 6.74 -22.44
CA GLU A 3 -11.66 7.35 -21.16
C GLU A 3 -12.94 7.94 -20.54
N PRO A 4 -13.33 7.56 -19.30
CA PRO A 4 -14.45 8.21 -18.63
C PRO A 4 -14.25 9.72 -18.57
N LYS A 5 -15.33 10.45 -18.77
CA LYS A 5 -15.38 11.91 -18.79
C LYS A 5 -15.14 12.45 -17.37
N TYR A 6 -13.87 12.63 -17.01
CA TYR A 6 -13.45 13.16 -15.72
C TYR A 6 -13.82 14.64 -15.60
N SER A 7 -14.55 15.02 -14.54
CA SER A 7 -15.07 16.38 -14.38
C SER A 7 -14.32 17.24 -13.36
N SER A 8 -13.37 16.68 -12.60
CA SER A 8 -12.70 17.44 -11.55
C SER A 8 -11.71 18.46 -12.14
N LYS A 9 -11.73 19.69 -11.65
CA LYS A 9 -10.76 20.73 -12.03
C LYS A 9 -9.34 20.33 -11.61
N LYS A 10 -8.33 20.66 -12.43
CA LYS A 10 -6.91 20.33 -12.21
C LYS A 10 -6.38 20.63 -10.78
N PRO A 11 -6.71 21.76 -10.12
CA PRO A 11 -6.26 22.02 -8.75
C PRO A 11 -6.81 21.03 -7.70
N LEU A 12 -8.06 20.58 -7.87
CA LEU A 12 -8.67 19.58 -6.99
C LEU A 12 -8.00 18.22 -7.16
N LEU A 13 -7.72 17.83 -8.41
CA LEU A 13 -6.95 16.62 -8.73
C LEU A 13 -5.58 16.61 -8.03
N ILE A 14 -4.83 17.72 -8.11
CA ILE A 14 -3.51 17.84 -7.45
C ILE A 14 -3.65 17.75 -5.93
N THR A 15 -4.64 18.44 -5.36
CA THR A 15 -4.91 18.40 -3.92
C THR A 15 -5.23 16.97 -3.46
N GLY A 16 -6.06 16.26 -4.20
CA GLY A 16 -6.36 14.85 -3.95
C GLY A 16 -5.12 13.96 -3.96
N ILE A 17 -4.27 14.10 -4.97
CA ILE A 17 -2.97 13.39 -5.06
C ILE A 17 -2.12 13.66 -3.81
N LEU A 18 -1.98 14.94 -3.41
CA LEU A 18 -1.24 15.30 -2.20
C LEU A 18 -1.85 14.67 -0.94
N LEU A 19 -3.18 14.75 -0.77
CA LEU A 19 -3.87 14.16 0.37
C LEU A 19 -3.66 12.65 0.47
N SER A 20 -3.67 11.93 -0.66
CA SER A 20 -3.47 10.48 -0.68
C SER A 20 -2.08 10.05 -0.18
N VAL A 21 -1.09 10.93 -0.24
CA VAL A 21 0.27 10.68 0.29
C VAL A 21 0.43 11.25 1.70
N LEU A 22 -0.07 12.45 1.96
CA LEU A 22 0.11 13.15 3.24
C LEU A 22 -0.72 12.54 4.38
N LEU A 23 -1.94 12.07 4.12
CA LEU A 23 -2.79 11.50 5.17
C LEU A 23 -2.21 10.22 5.78
N PRO A 24 -1.68 9.24 5.00
CA PRO A 24 -0.98 8.10 5.58
C PRO A 24 0.27 8.45 6.42
N LEU A 25 0.98 9.54 6.10
CA LEU A 25 2.13 10.00 6.91
C LEU A 25 1.74 10.36 8.35
N VAL A 26 0.49 10.76 8.58
CA VAL A 26 -0.03 11.02 9.93
C VAL A 26 0.05 9.77 10.81
N ALA A 27 -0.12 8.57 10.24
CA ALA A 27 0.02 7.32 10.99
C ALA A 27 1.46 7.13 11.50
N ILE A 28 2.47 7.49 10.70
CA ILE A 28 3.89 7.45 11.10
C ILE A 28 4.16 8.49 12.19
N GLY A 29 3.67 9.72 12.01
CA GLY A 29 3.80 10.79 13.00
C GLY A 29 3.11 10.45 14.34
N SER A 30 1.96 9.79 14.30
CA SER A 30 1.22 9.37 15.50
C SER A 30 2.05 8.45 16.38
N ASN A 31 2.79 7.50 15.80
CA ASN A 31 3.67 6.60 16.55
C ASN A 31 4.73 7.37 17.36
N LEU A 32 5.33 8.42 16.77
CA LEU A 32 6.33 9.25 17.46
C LEU A 32 5.69 10.04 18.62
N LEU A 33 4.50 10.58 18.42
CA LEU A 33 3.76 11.31 19.45
C LEU A 33 3.39 10.40 20.63
N PHE A 34 2.73 9.26 20.36
CA PHE A 34 2.27 8.35 21.41
C PHE A 34 3.42 7.65 22.13
N LYS A 35 4.57 7.45 21.46
CA LYS A 35 5.81 7.03 22.13
C LYS A 35 6.26 8.06 23.17
N LYS A 36 6.24 9.36 22.86
CA LYS A 36 6.61 10.43 23.81
C LYS A 36 5.63 10.52 24.98
N LEU A 37 4.35 10.21 24.75
CA LEU A 37 3.31 10.14 25.78
C LEU A 37 3.38 8.87 26.65
N GLY A 38 4.35 7.97 26.42
CA GLY A 38 4.56 6.78 27.26
C GLY A 38 3.66 5.58 26.92
N PHE A 39 2.94 5.59 25.80
CA PHE A 39 2.11 4.45 25.40
C PHE A 39 2.97 3.23 25.05
N SER A 40 2.44 2.03 25.30
CA SER A 40 3.09 0.77 24.91
C SER A 40 3.29 0.69 23.39
N PHE A 41 4.27 -0.10 22.94
CA PHE A 41 4.51 -0.30 21.51
C PHE A 41 3.32 -0.95 20.80
N GLU A 42 2.62 -1.87 21.48
CA GLU A 42 1.41 -2.50 20.96
C GLU A 42 0.28 -1.48 20.77
N THR A 43 0.05 -0.62 21.75
CA THR A 43 -0.97 0.43 21.66
C THR A 43 -0.66 1.42 20.54
N GLN A 44 0.61 1.84 20.40
CA GLN A 44 1.05 2.67 19.25
C GLN A 44 0.72 1.98 17.92
N PHE A 45 0.93 0.66 17.86
CA PHE A 45 0.64 -0.14 16.68
C PHE A 45 -0.85 -0.11 16.32
N TYR A 46 -1.76 -0.34 17.27
CA TYR A 46 -3.20 -0.21 17.02
C TYR A 46 -3.59 1.19 16.56
N ILE A 47 -3.11 2.23 17.25
CA ILE A 47 -3.44 3.63 16.92
C ILE A 47 -3.06 3.95 15.48
N SER A 48 -1.87 3.57 15.04
CA SER A 48 -1.44 3.84 13.66
C SER A 48 -2.30 3.11 12.62
N ARG A 49 -2.86 1.93 12.92
CA ARG A 49 -3.75 1.19 11.99
C ARG A 49 -5.09 1.90 11.87
N PHE A 50 -5.67 2.29 13.00
CA PHE A 50 -6.88 3.10 13.02
C PHE A 50 -6.66 4.46 12.33
N THR A 51 -5.46 5.04 12.45
CA THR A 51 -5.11 6.28 11.75
C THR A 51 -5.10 6.08 10.23
N ILE A 52 -4.60 4.96 9.72
CA ILE A 52 -4.64 4.66 8.27
C ILE A 52 -6.09 4.48 7.78
N TRP A 53 -6.94 3.80 8.54
CA TRP A 53 -8.38 3.70 8.23
C TRP A 53 -9.05 5.08 8.20
N PHE A 54 -8.73 5.94 9.17
CA PHE A 54 -9.23 7.31 9.21
C PHE A 54 -8.73 8.13 8.02
N SER A 55 -7.46 7.96 7.61
CA SER A 55 -6.90 8.58 6.40
C SER A 55 -7.65 8.16 5.13
N LEU A 56 -7.98 6.87 4.99
CA LEU A 56 -8.82 6.39 3.88
C LEU A 56 -10.22 7.03 3.93
N LEU A 57 -10.83 7.12 5.12
CA LEU A 57 -12.14 7.77 5.29
C LEU A 57 -12.10 9.25 4.85
N LEU A 58 -11.10 10.01 5.28
CA LEU A 58 -10.92 11.40 4.87
C LEU A 58 -10.72 11.54 3.35
N LEU A 59 -9.93 10.64 2.75
CA LEU A 59 -9.72 10.62 1.30
C LEU A 59 -11.01 10.28 0.54
N LEU A 60 -11.81 9.34 1.05
CA LEU A 60 -13.12 8.98 0.50
C LEU A 60 -14.09 10.17 0.59
N LEU A 61 -14.16 10.84 1.74
CA LEU A 61 -15.00 12.03 1.93
C LEU A 61 -14.56 13.16 1.00
N TYR A 62 -13.25 13.38 0.85
CA TYR A 62 -12.70 14.35 -0.10
C TYR A 62 -13.16 14.03 -1.53
N SER A 63 -13.04 12.76 -1.94
CA SER A 63 -13.45 12.33 -3.29
C SER A 63 -14.94 12.52 -3.54
N LEU A 64 -15.79 12.08 -2.61
CA LEU A 64 -17.25 12.14 -2.77
C LEU A 64 -17.82 13.56 -2.63
N LYS A 65 -17.31 14.35 -1.69
CA LYS A 65 -17.88 15.66 -1.35
C LYS A 65 -17.22 16.83 -2.09
N ILE A 66 -15.91 16.75 -2.33
CA ILE A 66 -15.13 17.84 -2.95
C ILE A 66 -14.88 17.57 -4.43
N GLU A 67 -14.32 16.40 -4.78
CA GLU A 67 -14.11 16.04 -6.19
C GLU A 67 -15.42 15.68 -6.92
N LYS A 68 -16.47 15.31 -6.15
CA LYS A 68 -17.78 14.86 -6.63
C LYS A 68 -17.69 13.64 -7.56
N GLN A 69 -16.83 12.69 -7.21
CA GLN A 69 -16.59 11.47 -7.99
C GLN A 69 -16.32 10.27 -7.06
N PRO A 70 -16.49 9.03 -7.53
CA PRO A 70 -16.16 7.86 -6.74
C PRO A 70 -14.65 7.78 -6.44
N LEU A 71 -14.32 7.06 -5.37
CA LEU A 71 -12.93 6.75 -5.04
C LEU A 71 -12.25 6.01 -6.21
N LEU A 72 -12.92 4.99 -6.77
CA LEU A 72 -12.49 4.27 -7.96
C LEU A 72 -13.09 4.95 -9.20
N ILE A 73 -12.28 5.71 -9.93
CA ILE A 73 -12.73 6.46 -11.12
C ILE A 73 -12.73 5.63 -12.40
N TRP A 74 -11.91 4.57 -12.44
CA TRP A 74 -11.91 3.61 -13.52
C TRP A 74 -12.98 2.56 -13.26
N LYS A 75 -13.68 2.15 -14.31
CA LYS A 75 -14.67 1.08 -14.22
C LYS A 75 -13.98 -0.24 -13.91
N GLU A 76 -14.44 -0.89 -12.84
CA GLU A 76 -13.95 -2.20 -12.43
C GLU A 76 -14.41 -3.29 -13.41
N THR A 77 -13.53 -4.24 -13.69
CA THR A 77 -13.82 -5.43 -14.49
C THR A 77 -14.28 -6.56 -13.58
N GLU A 78 -15.43 -7.14 -13.90
CA GLU A 78 -15.95 -8.29 -13.19
C GLU A 78 -15.29 -9.58 -13.69
N TYR A 79 -14.96 -10.48 -12.76
CA TYR A 79 -14.39 -11.78 -13.04
C TYR A 79 -15.12 -12.86 -12.25
N PRO A 80 -15.24 -14.08 -12.80
CA PRO A 80 -15.72 -15.22 -12.02
C PRO A 80 -14.74 -15.53 -10.88
N PHE A 81 -15.26 -16.12 -9.80
CA PHE A 81 -14.44 -16.45 -8.63
C PHE A 81 -13.24 -17.35 -8.96
N SER A 82 -13.38 -18.28 -9.91
CA SER A 82 -12.28 -19.15 -10.36
C SER A 82 -11.11 -18.38 -10.97
N PHE A 83 -11.34 -17.19 -11.52
CA PHE A 83 -10.26 -16.36 -12.05
C PHE A 83 -9.38 -15.77 -10.95
N PHE A 84 -9.93 -15.56 -9.75
CA PHE A 84 -9.19 -14.99 -8.62
C PHE A 84 -8.00 -15.87 -8.27
N THR A 85 -8.16 -17.20 -8.27
CA THR A 85 -7.07 -18.14 -7.94
C THR A 85 -5.92 -18.05 -8.95
N ILE A 86 -6.23 -17.95 -10.25
CA ILE A 86 -5.23 -17.80 -11.32
C ILE A 86 -4.52 -16.45 -11.20
N ALA A 87 -5.27 -15.37 -10.97
CA ALA A 87 -4.72 -14.03 -10.81
C ALA A 87 -3.83 -13.93 -9.56
N LEU A 88 -4.27 -14.53 -8.45
CA LEU A 88 -3.50 -14.68 -7.21
C LEU A 88 -2.19 -15.41 -7.47
N PHE A 89 -2.24 -16.62 -8.03
CA PHE A 89 -1.06 -17.44 -8.28
C PHE A 89 -0.03 -16.70 -9.16
N LYS A 90 -0.48 -16.12 -10.28
CA LYS A 90 0.40 -15.35 -11.18
C LYS A 90 1.01 -14.13 -10.50
N THR A 91 0.26 -13.48 -9.61
CA THR A 91 0.74 -12.30 -8.88
C THR A 91 1.74 -12.71 -7.80
N PHE A 92 1.46 -13.78 -7.06
CA PHE A 92 2.37 -14.37 -6.08
C PHE A 92 3.69 -14.81 -6.69
N LEU A 93 3.66 -15.45 -7.87
CA LEU A 93 4.88 -15.83 -8.58
C LEU A 93 5.71 -14.59 -8.93
N LYS A 94 5.08 -13.53 -9.44
CA LYS A 94 5.78 -12.26 -9.74
C LYS A 94 6.37 -11.62 -8.49
N LEU A 95 5.61 -11.57 -7.38
CA LEU A 95 6.10 -11.03 -6.11
C LEU A 95 7.28 -11.83 -5.58
N PHE A 96 7.20 -13.16 -5.60
CA PHE A 96 8.27 -14.04 -5.19
C PHE A 96 9.55 -13.81 -5.99
N LEU A 97 9.46 -13.80 -7.33
CA LEU A 97 10.59 -13.53 -8.20
C LEU A 97 11.17 -12.12 -7.97
N ALA A 98 10.31 -11.12 -7.81
CA ALA A 98 10.74 -9.73 -7.62
C ALA A 98 11.43 -9.51 -6.26
N VAL A 99 10.89 -10.10 -5.18
CA VAL A 99 11.51 -10.03 -3.85
C VAL A 99 12.79 -10.86 -3.80
N LEU A 100 12.85 -12.02 -4.45
CA LEU A 100 14.08 -12.81 -4.57
C LEU A 100 15.17 -12.02 -5.30
N ALA A 101 14.85 -11.44 -6.47
CA ALA A 101 15.78 -10.62 -7.24
C ALA A 101 16.27 -9.41 -6.43
N THR A 102 15.36 -8.73 -5.71
CA THR A 102 15.72 -7.60 -4.84
C THR A 102 16.64 -8.06 -3.70
N GLY A 103 16.36 -9.21 -3.08
CA GLY A 103 17.20 -9.79 -2.04
C GLY A 103 18.61 -10.12 -2.54
N LEU A 104 18.72 -10.78 -3.70
CA LEU A 104 20.01 -11.10 -4.33
C LEU A 104 20.81 -9.85 -4.70
N LEU A 105 20.15 -8.84 -5.27
CA LEU A 105 20.78 -7.56 -5.60
C LEU A 105 21.34 -6.89 -4.33
N MET A 106 20.60 -6.94 -3.23
CA MET A 106 20.98 -6.33 -1.95
C MET A 106 22.19 -7.01 -1.29
N LEU A 107 22.45 -8.30 -1.58
CA LEU A 107 23.67 -8.97 -1.11
C LEU A 107 24.95 -8.32 -1.66
N LEU A 108 24.88 -7.67 -2.83
CA LEU A 108 26.02 -6.97 -3.42
C LEU A 108 26.39 -5.70 -2.65
N PHE A 109 25.46 -5.12 -1.88
CA PHE A 109 25.64 -3.85 -1.17
C PHE A 109 26.25 -3.99 0.24
N LYS A 110 26.73 -5.20 0.62
CA LYS A 110 27.47 -5.50 1.87
C LYS A 110 27.06 -4.63 3.07
N ASN A 111 25.85 -4.87 3.61
CA ASN A 111 25.35 -4.53 4.97
C ASN A 111 23.89 -4.04 4.93
N PRO A 112 22.89 -4.93 4.77
CA PRO A 112 21.53 -4.54 5.12
C PRO A 112 21.44 -4.53 6.65
N ALA A 113 21.72 -3.36 7.25
CA ALA A 113 21.47 -3.15 8.67
C ALA A 113 20.03 -3.58 8.97
N GLU A 114 19.87 -4.52 9.90
CA GLU A 114 18.57 -5.09 10.19
C GLU A 114 17.71 -4.08 10.96
N SER A 115 16.47 -3.84 10.51
CA SER A 115 15.60 -2.86 11.15
C SER A 115 15.21 -3.27 12.57
N ALA A 116 15.63 -2.49 13.57
CA ALA A 116 15.22 -2.68 14.97
C ALA A 116 13.70 -2.57 15.16
N ILE A 117 13.04 -1.70 14.38
CA ILE A 117 11.58 -1.53 14.41
C ILE A 117 10.90 -2.77 13.83
N LEU A 118 11.43 -3.33 12.74
CA LEU A 118 10.93 -4.58 12.17
C LEU A 118 11.10 -5.75 13.14
N LYS A 119 12.27 -5.90 13.79
CA LYS A 119 12.49 -6.93 14.82
C LYS A 119 11.45 -6.86 15.93
N LYS A 120 11.23 -5.65 16.48
CA LYS A 120 10.24 -5.43 17.53
C LYS A 120 8.81 -5.72 17.07
N THR A 121 8.50 -5.37 15.83
CA THR A 121 7.22 -5.66 15.18
C THR A 121 6.99 -7.17 15.03
N LEU A 122 7.99 -7.91 14.54
CA LEU A 122 7.90 -9.37 14.40
C LEU A 122 7.76 -10.07 15.75
N ALA A 123 8.47 -9.61 16.79
CA ALA A 123 8.32 -10.14 18.14
C ALA A 123 6.90 -9.94 18.68
N LEU A 124 6.31 -8.75 18.45
CA LEU A 124 4.92 -8.47 18.83
C LEU A 124 3.93 -9.37 18.08
N PHE A 125 4.14 -9.60 16.80
CA PHE A 125 3.29 -10.49 16.00
C PHE A 125 3.38 -11.95 16.40
N LYS A 126 4.55 -12.41 16.86
CA LYS A 126 4.73 -13.75 17.40
C LYS A 126 3.87 -13.98 18.65
N SER A 127 3.70 -12.96 19.49
CA SER A 127 2.86 -13.03 20.70
C SER A 127 1.40 -12.62 20.48
N ASN A 128 1.08 -11.88 19.42
CA ASN A 128 -0.27 -11.38 19.14
C ASN A 128 -0.65 -11.59 17.66
N PHE A 129 -1.19 -12.78 17.37
CA PHE A 129 -1.68 -13.13 16.02
C PHE A 129 -2.84 -12.25 15.55
N LEU A 130 -3.74 -11.84 16.46
CA LEU A 130 -4.87 -10.97 16.09
C LEU A 130 -4.38 -9.62 15.57
N LEU A 131 -3.34 -9.06 16.18
CA LEU A 131 -2.73 -7.81 15.71
C LEU A 131 -1.99 -7.99 14.37
N LEU A 132 -1.31 -9.13 14.16
CA LEU A 132 -0.74 -9.46 12.85
C LEU A 132 -1.85 -9.48 11.79
N PHE A 133 -2.91 -10.27 12.02
CA PHE A 133 -4.01 -10.42 11.09
C PHE A 133 -4.69 -9.08 10.79
N PHE A 134 -4.99 -8.30 11.83
CA PHE A 134 -5.56 -6.95 11.70
C PHE A 134 -4.65 -6.01 10.91
N THR A 135 -3.33 -6.13 11.08
CA THR A 135 -2.36 -5.34 10.30
C THR A 135 -2.38 -5.73 8.83
N CYS A 136 -2.36 -7.03 8.50
CA CYS A 136 -2.44 -7.49 7.12
C CYS A 136 -3.75 -7.06 6.43
N VAL A 137 -4.89 -7.15 7.14
CA VAL A 137 -6.19 -6.69 6.61
C VAL A 137 -6.17 -5.18 6.39
N THR A 138 -5.66 -4.42 7.36
CA THR A 138 -5.55 -2.96 7.26
C THR A 138 -4.68 -2.57 6.07
N ALA A 139 -3.47 -3.10 5.95
CA ALA A 139 -2.57 -2.81 4.83
C ALA A 139 -3.21 -3.20 3.49
N GLY A 140 -3.66 -4.45 3.37
CA GLY A 140 -4.23 -4.98 2.14
C GLY A 140 -5.44 -4.18 1.63
N ILE A 141 -6.31 -3.70 2.52
CA ILE A 141 -7.49 -2.90 2.12
C ILE A 141 -7.11 -1.43 1.90
N THR A 142 -6.56 -0.80 2.93
CA THR A 142 -6.43 0.67 2.94
C THR A 142 -5.37 1.15 1.96
N GLU A 143 -4.23 0.47 1.90
CA GLU A 143 -3.15 0.89 1.03
C GLU A 143 -3.51 0.66 -0.43
N GLU A 144 -4.19 -0.44 -0.77
CA GLU A 144 -4.62 -0.65 -2.16
C GLU A 144 -5.69 0.35 -2.59
N LEU A 145 -6.67 0.66 -1.73
CA LEU A 145 -7.67 1.68 -2.04
C LEU A 145 -7.04 3.08 -2.21
N ILE A 146 -6.06 3.45 -1.38
CA ILE A 146 -5.37 4.73 -1.48
C ILE A 146 -4.45 4.78 -2.70
N PHE A 147 -3.63 3.75 -2.92
CA PHE A 147 -2.57 3.78 -3.94
C PHE A 147 -3.03 3.34 -5.32
N ARG A 148 -3.78 2.23 -5.41
CA ARG A 148 -4.22 1.65 -6.71
C ARG A 148 -5.59 2.17 -7.08
N GLY A 149 -6.50 2.25 -6.10
CA GLY A 149 -7.85 2.74 -6.31
C GLY A 149 -7.91 4.24 -6.55
N TYR A 150 -7.16 5.03 -5.78
CA TYR A 150 -7.22 6.48 -5.81
C TYR A 150 -6.01 7.12 -6.52
N LEU A 151 -4.81 7.04 -5.96
CA LEU A 151 -3.64 7.80 -6.39
C LEU A 151 -3.22 7.49 -7.84
N LEU A 152 -3.06 6.21 -8.19
CA LEU A 152 -2.61 5.78 -9.51
C LEU A 152 -3.50 6.32 -10.65
N PRO A 153 -4.85 6.15 -10.62
CA PRO A 153 -5.74 6.76 -11.60
C PRO A 153 -5.63 8.29 -11.70
N ARG A 154 -5.47 8.99 -10.56
CA ARG A 154 -5.30 10.46 -10.57
C ARG A 154 -3.98 10.89 -11.18
N LEU A 155 -2.89 10.16 -10.92
CA LEU A 155 -1.58 10.41 -11.56
C LEU A 155 -1.67 10.15 -13.07
N GLU A 156 -2.36 9.09 -13.49
CA GLU A 156 -2.59 8.77 -14.91
C GLU A 156 -3.31 9.93 -15.62
N LEU A 157 -4.36 10.50 -15.00
CA LEU A 157 -5.06 11.68 -15.51
C LEU A 157 -4.21 12.95 -15.52
N LEU A 158 -3.44 13.20 -14.45
CA LEU A 158 -2.64 14.43 -14.31
C LEU A 158 -1.54 14.50 -15.37
N PHE A 159 -0.82 13.38 -15.55
CA PHE A 159 0.33 13.30 -16.44
C PHE A 159 0.00 12.82 -17.85
N LYS A 160 -1.20 12.27 -18.06
CA LYS A 160 -1.62 11.60 -19.31
C LYS A 160 -0.60 10.54 -19.75
N ASN A 161 0.04 9.89 -18.77
CA ASN A 161 1.09 8.91 -19.00
C ASN A 161 0.95 7.80 -17.95
N ARG A 162 0.41 6.67 -18.41
CA ARG A 162 0.16 5.48 -17.59
C ARG A 162 1.43 4.91 -16.97
N THR A 163 2.50 4.80 -17.75
CA THR A 163 3.79 4.25 -17.27
C THR A 163 4.37 5.13 -16.18
N LEU A 164 4.35 6.46 -16.37
CA LEU A 164 4.81 7.41 -15.36
C LEU A 164 3.97 7.32 -14.08
N ALA A 165 2.64 7.19 -14.20
CA ALA A 165 1.75 7.04 -13.05
C ALA A 165 2.02 5.75 -12.25
N ILE A 166 2.29 4.63 -12.93
CA ILE A 166 2.70 3.36 -12.31
C ILE A 166 4.00 3.54 -11.53
N ILE A 167 5.02 4.16 -12.15
CA ILE A 167 6.32 4.36 -11.51
C ILE A 167 6.18 5.28 -10.29
N LEU A 168 5.51 6.43 -10.44
CA LEU A 168 5.35 7.40 -9.36
C LEU A 168 4.54 6.85 -8.18
N SER A 169 3.41 6.19 -8.45
CA SER A 169 2.61 5.57 -7.37
C SER A 169 3.41 4.51 -6.60
N SER A 170 4.22 3.71 -7.30
CA SER A 170 5.06 2.67 -6.69
C SER A 170 6.19 3.25 -5.85
N ILE A 171 6.85 4.31 -6.32
CA ILE A 171 7.87 5.04 -5.56
C ILE A 171 7.27 5.65 -4.30
N LEU A 172 6.14 6.36 -4.43
CA LEU A 172 5.45 6.98 -3.29
C LEU A 172 5.00 5.94 -2.25
N PHE A 173 4.49 4.79 -2.72
CA PHE A 173 4.11 3.68 -1.85
C PHE A 173 5.30 3.18 -1.01
N GLY A 174 6.45 2.95 -1.63
CA GLY A 174 7.61 2.50 -0.89
C GLY A 174 8.26 3.58 -0.02
N LEU A 175 8.20 4.84 -0.43
CA LEU A 175 8.68 5.95 0.39
C LEU A 175 7.95 6.03 1.73
N LEU A 176 6.64 5.72 1.80
CA LEU A 176 5.91 5.69 3.08
C LEU A 176 6.43 4.66 4.09
N HIS A 177 7.27 3.72 3.66
CA HIS A 177 7.84 2.70 4.53
C HIS A 177 9.17 3.12 5.18
N PHE A 178 9.61 4.37 4.98
CA PHE A 178 10.84 4.92 5.58
C PHE A 178 10.87 4.80 7.11
N GLY A 179 9.70 4.74 7.76
CA GLY A 179 9.58 4.58 9.22
C GLY A 179 10.21 3.31 9.78
N TYR A 180 10.48 2.29 8.96
CA TYR A 180 11.23 1.10 9.38
C TYR A 180 12.75 1.31 9.39
N GLY A 181 13.26 2.42 8.86
CA GLY A 181 14.63 2.89 9.12
C GLY A 181 15.74 2.26 8.28
N THR A 182 15.43 1.47 7.25
CA THR A 182 16.44 0.92 6.34
C THR A 182 16.05 1.16 4.89
N LEU A 183 17.05 1.26 4.01
CA LEU A 183 16.80 1.40 2.56
C LEU A 183 16.07 0.19 2.00
N PHE A 184 16.34 -1.02 2.52
CA PHE A 184 15.62 -2.23 2.11
C PHE A 184 14.13 -2.15 2.41
N ASN A 185 13.76 -1.54 3.55
CA ASN A 185 12.36 -1.31 3.89
C ASN A 185 11.66 -0.26 3.02
N ILE A 186 12.39 0.47 2.17
CA ILE A 186 11.83 1.35 1.15
C ILE A 186 11.79 0.63 -0.20
N VAL A 187 12.94 0.08 -0.64
CA VAL A 187 13.08 -0.54 -1.97
C VAL A 187 12.18 -1.76 -2.13
N GLY A 188 12.07 -2.63 -1.12
CA GLY A 188 11.19 -3.80 -1.18
C GLY A 188 9.74 -3.41 -1.45
N PRO A 189 9.15 -2.51 -0.65
CA PRO A 189 7.83 -1.94 -0.92
C PRO A 189 7.70 -1.22 -2.26
N ILE A 190 8.72 -0.51 -2.80
CA ILE A 190 8.63 0.05 -4.17
C ILE A 190 8.40 -1.07 -5.20
N VAL A 191 9.13 -2.17 -5.09
CA VAL A 191 9.06 -3.31 -6.01
C VAL A 191 7.71 -4.03 -5.89
N ILE A 192 7.24 -4.30 -4.67
CA ILE A 192 5.89 -4.84 -4.42
C ILE A 192 4.83 -3.86 -4.97
N GLY A 193 5.05 -2.57 -4.70
CA GLY A 193 4.40 -1.39 -5.25
C GLY A 193 4.06 -1.54 -6.72
N LEU A 194 5.12 -1.75 -7.50
CA LEU A 194 5.13 -1.90 -8.95
C LEU A 194 4.38 -3.14 -9.41
N VAL A 195 4.57 -4.29 -8.76
CA VAL A 195 3.87 -5.53 -9.13
C VAL A 195 2.35 -5.37 -8.97
N PHE A 196 1.90 -4.79 -7.86
CA PHE A 196 0.48 -4.52 -7.62
C PHE A 196 -0.09 -3.43 -8.53
N ALA A 197 0.66 -2.37 -8.83
CA ALA A 197 0.23 -1.38 -9.82
C ALA A 197 0.02 -2.04 -11.19
N LEU A 198 0.97 -2.84 -11.68
CA LEU A 198 0.84 -3.57 -12.95
C LEU A 198 -0.30 -4.59 -12.93
N GLN A 199 -0.54 -5.23 -11.78
CA GLN A 199 -1.64 -6.17 -11.59
C GLN A 199 -3.01 -5.46 -11.68
N TYR A 200 -3.16 -4.33 -10.99
CA TYR A 200 -4.39 -3.54 -11.02
C TYR A 200 -4.62 -2.94 -12.41
N GLU A 201 -3.56 -2.48 -13.08
CA GLU A 201 -3.63 -1.99 -14.45
C GLU A 201 -4.03 -3.08 -15.45
N LYS A 202 -3.62 -4.33 -15.21
CA LYS A 202 -3.95 -5.46 -16.08
C LYS A 202 -5.39 -5.95 -15.88
N TYR A 203 -5.83 -6.09 -14.63
CA TYR A 203 -7.12 -6.70 -14.32
C TYR A 203 -8.22 -5.67 -14.04
N ARG A 204 -7.87 -4.43 -13.69
CA ARG A 204 -8.81 -3.37 -13.28
C ARG A 204 -9.85 -3.89 -12.28
N ASN A 205 -9.36 -4.55 -11.24
CA ASN A 205 -10.20 -5.10 -10.16
C ASN A 205 -9.46 -4.95 -8.82
N ILE A 206 -9.94 -4.06 -7.97
CA ILE A 206 -9.34 -3.71 -6.70
C ILE A 206 -9.42 -4.88 -5.70
N LYS A 207 -10.46 -5.72 -5.78
CA LYS A 207 -10.63 -6.85 -4.86
C LYS A 207 -9.52 -7.89 -5.03
N ILE A 208 -9.09 -8.12 -6.28
CA ILE A 208 -8.00 -9.06 -6.55
C ILE A 208 -6.69 -8.53 -5.94
N VAL A 209 -6.37 -7.24 -6.10
CA VAL A 209 -5.12 -6.68 -5.56
C VAL A 209 -5.14 -6.65 -4.02
N ILE A 210 -6.28 -6.27 -3.41
CA ILE A 210 -6.48 -6.30 -1.95
C ILE A 210 -6.22 -7.70 -1.40
N LEU A 211 -6.83 -8.72 -2.02
CA LEU A 211 -6.67 -10.10 -1.58
C LEU A 211 -5.22 -10.59 -1.77
N CYS A 212 -4.57 -10.23 -2.88
CA CYS A 212 -3.17 -10.56 -3.12
C CYS A 212 -2.26 -9.94 -2.04
N HIS A 213 -2.45 -8.66 -1.74
CA HIS A 213 -1.64 -7.94 -0.77
C HIS A 213 -1.84 -8.49 0.65
N PHE A 214 -3.08 -8.64 1.09
CA PHE A 214 -3.40 -9.24 2.38
C PHE A 214 -2.73 -10.63 2.55
N LEU A 215 -2.88 -11.51 1.57
CA LEU A 215 -2.31 -12.87 1.64
C LEU A 215 -0.78 -12.86 1.57
N TRP A 216 -0.20 -11.95 0.79
CA TRP A 216 1.25 -11.81 0.66
C TRP A 216 1.88 -11.39 1.98
N ASP A 217 1.32 -10.36 2.62
CA ASP A 217 1.76 -9.89 3.93
C ASP A 217 1.57 -10.94 5.01
N LEU A 218 0.40 -11.59 5.03
CA LEU A 218 0.12 -12.66 5.98
C LEU A 218 1.14 -13.80 5.84
N PHE A 219 1.41 -14.25 4.61
CA PHE A 219 2.41 -15.29 4.34
C PHE A 219 3.82 -14.88 4.77
N LEU A 220 4.28 -13.69 4.34
CA LEU A 220 5.63 -13.21 4.65
C LEU A 220 5.85 -12.98 6.14
N LEU A 221 4.88 -12.35 6.82
CA LEU A 221 5.00 -12.02 8.23
C LEU A 221 4.92 -13.29 9.09
N LEU A 222 4.05 -14.25 8.75
CA LEU A 222 4.03 -15.55 9.42
C LEU A 222 5.32 -16.34 9.21
N ALA A 223 5.90 -16.30 8.01
CA ALA A 223 7.19 -16.96 7.74
C ALA A 223 8.34 -16.33 8.57
N LYS A 224 8.29 -15.01 8.82
CA LYS A 224 9.31 -14.26 9.57
C LYS A 224 9.08 -14.21 11.08
N ALA A 225 7.85 -14.43 11.55
CA ALA A 225 7.49 -14.38 12.97
C ALA A 225 7.61 -15.76 13.66
N ARG A 226 8.05 -16.81 12.95
CA ARG A 226 8.34 -18.12 13.52
C ARG A 226 9.64 -18.11 14.31
#